data_AF-A0A920I8E4-F1
#
_entry.id   AF-A0A920I8E4-F1
#
_cell.length_a   1.000
_cell.length_b   1.000
_cell.length_c   1.000
_cell.angle_alpha   90.00
_cell.angle_beta   90.00
_cell.angle_gamma   90.00
#
_symmetry.space_group_name_H-M   'P 1'
#
loop_
_entity.id
_entity.type
_entity.pdbx_description
1 polymer ?
#
loop_
_entity_poly.entity_id
_entity_poly.type
_entity_poly.pdbx_seq_one_letter_code
_entity_poly.pdbx_strand_id
1 'polypeptide(L)'
;MSFIPNSIQRVFLCFLLLAGLALASFQQFILTLPKANISLVEPLNGIVVVIGGQARIQKGLEMLSEGKANKMLISGVGQGISKQLLRESLSLSDEQALFFDCCVEIEFTAIDTNGNARATIRWMQNII
;
A
#
# COMPACT_ATOMS: atom_id res chain seq x y z
N MET A 1 -29.51 25.85 38.15
CA MET A 1 -29.00 26.17 36.80
C MET A 1 -27.49 26.35 36.92
N SER A 2 -26.71 25.37 36.47
CA SER A 2 -25.24 25.36 36.61
C SER A 2 -24.63 26.46 35.77
N PHE A 3 -24.09 27.49 36.42
CA PHE A 3 -23.37 28.60 35.81
C PHE A 3 -22.03 28.06 35.30
N ILE A 4 -21.93 27.77 34.00
CA ILE A 4 -20.65 27.38 33.40
C ILE A 4 -19.76 28.63 33.38
N PRO A 5 -18.59 28.61 34.03
CA PRO A 5 -17.68 29.74 34.00
C PRO A 5 -17.31 30.12 32.56
N ASN A 6 -17.30 31.42 32.25
CA ASN A 6 -16.97 31.95 30.92
C ASN A 6 -15.61 31.45 30.39
N SER A 7 -14.67 31.10 31.29
CA SER A 7 -13.39 30.49 30.95
C SER A 7 -13.56 29.10 30.33
N ILE A 8 -14.43 28.25 30.90
CA ILE A 8 -14.72 26.91 30.39
C ILE A 8 -15.40 26.99 29.04
N GLN A 9 -16.36 27.92 28.88
CA GLN A 9 -17.02 28.14 27.59
C GLN A 9 -16.03 28.58 26.50
N ARG A 10 -15.08 29.47 26.81
CA ARG A 10 -14.05 29.92 25.86
C ARG A 10 -13.11 28.77 25.46
N VAL A 11 -12.65 27.97 26.42
CA VAL A 11 -11.79 26.80 26.14
C VAL A 11 -12.51 25.80 25.25
N PHE A 12 -13.79 25.52 25.54
CA PHE A 12 -14.61 24.62 24.73
C PHE A 12 -14.79 25.14 23.30
N LEU A 13 -15.05 26.44 23.11
CA LEU A 13 -15.16 27.05 21.79
C LEU A 13 -13.83 27.00 21.02
N CYS A 14 -12.70 27.28 21.67
CA CYS A 14 -11.38 27.15 21.06
C CYS A 14 -11.09 25.71 20.63
N PHE A 15 -11.44 24.73 21.45
CA PHE A 15 -11.28 23.32 21.10
C PHE A 15 -12.13 22.93 19.89
N LEU A 16 -13.41 23.32 19.85
CA LEU A 16 -14.29 23.06 18.70
C LEU A 16 -13.76 23.70 17.42
N LEU A 17 -13.23 24.93 17.51
CA LEU A 17 -12.64 25.62 16.37
C LEU A 17 -11.39 24.89 15.85
N LEU A 18 -10.49 24.48 16.74
CA LEU A 18 -9.29 23.72 16.37
C LEU A 18 -9.64 22.35 15.76
N ALA A 19 -10.62 21.64 16.34
CA ALA A 19 -11.12 20.38 15.81
C ALA A 19 -11.73 20.57 14.41
N GLY A 20 -12.52 21.64 14.22
CA GLY A 20 -13.08 22.00 12.91
C GLY A 20 -12.01 22.29 11.87
N LEU A 21 -10.98 23.07 12.22
CA LEU A 21 -9.84 23.33 11.33
C LEU A 21 -9.11 22.03 10.98
N ALA A 22 -8.82 21.18 11.97
CA ALA A 22 -8.13 19.91 11.74
C ALA A 22 -8.91 19.00 10.77
N LEU A 23 -10.23 18.90 10.95
CA LEU A 23 -11.10 18.12 10.06
C LEU A 23 -11.14 18.71 8.65
N ALA A 24 -11.26 20.03 8.51
CA ALA A 24 -11.26 20.69 7.21
C ALA A 24 -9.92 20.52 6.47
N SER A 25 -8.79 20.65 7.19
CA SER A 25 -7.46 20.41 6.62
C SER A 25 -7.27 18.96 6.21
N PHE A 26 -7.74 18.00 7.01
CA PHE A 26 -7.68 16.59 6.67
C PHE A 26 -8.57 16.24 5.46
N GLN A 27 -9.79 16.79 5.39
CA GLN A 27 -10.65 16.64 4.23
C GLN A 27 -10.00 17.19 2.96
N GLN A 28 -9.40 18.38 3.05
CA GLN A 28 -8.69 18.98 1.92
C GLN A 28 -7.51 18.11 1.48
N PHE A 29 -6.75 17.55 2.42
CA PHE A 29 -5.68 16.60 2.11
C PHE A 29 -6.21 15.39 1.31
N ILE A 30 -7.31 14.77 1.74
CA ILE A 30 -7.90 13.63 1.03
C ILE A 30 -8.37 14.01 -0.38
N LEU A 31 -9.05 15.15 -0.53
CA LEU A 31 -9.58 15.62 -1.82
C LEU A 31 -8.49 16.05 -2.80
N THR A 32 -7.31 16.38 -2.29
CA THR A 32 -6.15 16.82 -3.09
C THR A 32 -5.14 15.69 -3.32
N LEU A 33 -5.44 14.46 -2.88
CA LEU A 33 -4.60 13.31 -3.20
C LEU A 33 -4.45 13.18 -4.72
N PRO A 34 -3.23 13.07 -5.25
CA PRO A 34 -3.01 12.85 -6.67
C PRO A 34 -3.73 11.58 -7.11
N LYS A 35 -4.51 11.67 -8.20
CA LYS A 35 -4.99 10.46 -8.87
C LYS A 35 -3.83 9.86 -9.64
N ALA A 36 -3.59 8.57 -9.44
CA ALA A 36 -2.58 7.84 -10.17
C ALA A 36 -3.03 7.67 -11.64
N ASN A 37 -2.73 8.66 -12.49
CA ASN A 37 -2.86 8.52 -13.94
C ASN A 37 -1.56 7.95 -14.48
N ILE A 38 -1.39 6.64 -14.34
CA ILE A 38 -0.24 5.93 -14.90
C ILE A 38 -0.61 5.54 -16.34
N SER A 39 -0.36 6.44 -17.29
CA SER A 39 -0.36 6.08 -18.71
C SER A 39 1.00 5.47 -19.03
N LEU A 40 1.09 4.15 -18.91
CA LEU A 40 2.30 3.42 -19.32
C LEU A 40 2.36 3.39 -20.85
N VAL A 41 3.41 4.00 -21.42
CA VAL A 41 3.70 3.96 -22.86
C VAL A 41 4.26 2.59 -23.25
N GLU A 42 4.91 1.90 -22.31
CA GLU A 42 5.48 0.56 -22.48
C GLU A 42 5.22 -0.32 -21.25
N PRO A 43 5.17 -1.66 -21.39
CA PRO A 43 5.10 -2.58 -20.27
C PRO A 43 6.30 -2.42 -19.34
N LEU A 44 6.05 -2.46 -18.02
CA LEU A 44 7.09 -2.43 -17.01
C LEU A 44 7.85 -3.76 -17.00
N ASN A 45 9.15 -3.71 -16.71
CA ASN A 45 9.96 -4.94 -16.54
C ASN A 45 9.48 -5.78 -15.34
N GLY A 46 8.96 -5.14 -14.30
CA GLY A 46 8.43 -5.81 -13.12
C GLY A 46 7.71 -4.87 -12.16
N ILE A 47 6.89 -5.44 -11.28
CA ILE A 47 6.19 -4.73 -10.21
C ILE A 47 6.83 -5.09 -8.87
N VAL A 48 7.08 -4.10 -8.01
CA VAL A 48 7.58 -4.35 -6.66
C VAL A 48 6.58 -3.83 -5.64
N VAL A 49 6.08 -4.73 -4.80
CA VAL A 49 5.26 -4.42 -3.65
C VAL A 49 6.11 -4.56 -2.39
N VAL A 50 6.64 -3.42 -1.94
CA VAL A 50 7.33 -3.32 -0.64
C VAL A 50 6.29 -3.31 0.47
N ILE A 51 6.47 -4.16 1.50
CA ILE A 51 5.60 -4.37 2.68
C ILE A 51 4.35 -3.49 2.65
N GLY A 52 3.31 -4.07 2.06
CA GLY A 52 2.08 -3.41 1.76
C GLY A 52 0.89 -4.15 2.27
N GLY A 53 0.00 -3.45 2.98
CA GLY A 53 -1.32 -3.98 3.31
C GLY A 53 -1.98 -4.57 2.07
N GLN A 54 -2.85 -5.56 2.26
CA GLN A 54 -3.52 -6.36 1.24
C GLN A 54 -3.91 -5.60 -0.05
N ALA A 55 -4.40 -4.37 0.07
CA ALA A 55 -4.73 -3.50 -1.07
C ALA A 55 -3.58 -3.26 -2.06
N ARG A 56 -2.33 -3.12 -1.59
CA ARG A 56 -1.17 -2.94 -2.48
C ARG A 56 -0.84 -4.21 -3.26
N ILE A 57 -0.98 -5.38 -2.63
CA ILE A 57 -0.76 -6.67 -3.29
C ILE A 57 -1.84 -6.89 -4.35
N GLN A 58 -3.11 -6.64 -4.00
CA GLN A 58 -4.23 -6.76 -4.94
C GLN A 58 -4.06 -5.82 -6.14
N LYS A 59 -3.64 -4.57 -5.93
CA LYS A 59 -3.40 -3.64 -7.04
C LYS A 59 -2.23 -4.11 -7.93
N GLY A 60 -1.17 -4.65 -7.33
CA GLY A 60 -0.07 -5.25 -8.09
C GLY A 60 -0.52 -6.44 -8.96
N LEU A 61 -1.39 -7.31 -8.41
CA LEU A 61 -1.97 -8.43 -9.15
C LEU A 61 -2.90 -7.99 -10.27
N GLU A 62 -3.73 -6.96 -10.04
CA GLU A 62 -4.57 -6.35 -11.08
C GLU A 62 -3.70 -5.82 -12.24
N MET A 63 -2.61 -5.12 -11.93
CA MET A 63 -1.68 -4.64 -12.96
C MET A 63 -0.96 -5.80 -13.69
N LEU A 64 -0.67 -6.89 -12.98
CA LEU A 64 -0.06 -8.08 -13.56
C LEU A 64 -1.04 -8.79 -14.52
N SER A 65 -2.31 -8.92 -14.14
CA SER A 65 -3.36 -9.50 -14.98
C SER A 65 -3.72 -8.63 -16.18
N GLU A 66 -3.63 -7.30 -16.05
CA GLU A 66 -3.74 -6.36 -17.17
C GLU A 66 -2.53 -6.37 -18.12
N GLY A 67 -1.51 -7.19 -17.86
CA GLY A 67 -0.30 -7.29 -18.69
C GLY A 67 0.60 -6.05 -18.60
N LYS A 68 0.48 -5.24 -17.53
CA LYS A 68 1.36 -4.07 -17.33
C LYS A 68 2.79 -4.48 -16.97
N ALA A 69 2.98 -5.70 -16.49
CA ALA A 69 4.27 -6.34 -16.26
C ALA A 69 4.09 -7.86 -16.33
N ASN A 70 5.20 -8.61 -16.37
CA ASN A 70 5.19 -10.08 -16.40
C ASN A 70 5.63 -10.74 -15.09
N LYS A 71 6.26 -9.97 -14.20
CA LYS A 71 6.82 -10.45 -12.93
C LYS A 71 6.53 -9.45 -11.82
N MET A 72 6.32 -9.98 -10.62
CA MET A 72 6.07 -9.18 -9.43
C MET A 72 6.86 -9.71 -8.23
N LEU A 73 7.44 -8.80 -7.44
CA LEU A 73 8.10 -9.10 -6.18
C LEU A 73 7.28 -8.56 -5.01
N ILE A 74 7.06 -9.38 -3.98
CA ILE A 74 6.60 -8.92 -2.66
C ILE A 74 7.80 -8.98 -1.72
N SER A 75 8.33 -7.81 -1.31
CA SER A 75 9.53 -7.74 -0.45
C SER A 75 9.19 -7.40 1.00
N GLY A 76 9.96 -8.02 1.90
CA GLY A 76 9.86 -7.80 3.35
C GLY A 76 8.67 -8.51 4.00
N VAL A 77 8.21 -9.64 3.47
CA VAL A 77 7.04 -10.35 4.02
C VAL A 77 7.26 -10.86 5.46
N GLY A 78 8.51 -11.04 5.86
CA GLY A 78 8.88 -11.55 7.18
C GLY A 78 9.00 -13.07 7.22
N GLN A 79 9.77 -13.58 8.18
CA GLN A 79 10.03 -15.00 8.35
C GLN A 79 8.78 -15.76 8.80
N GLY A 80 8.60 -17.00 8.33
CA GLY A 80 7.48 -17.87 8.72
C GLY A 80 6.18 -17.65 7.95
N ILE A 81 6.12 -16.64 7.07
CA ILE A 81 5.02 -16.46 6.12
C ILE A 81 5.32 -17.27 4.86
N SER A 82 4.39 -18.12 4.44
CA SER A 82 4.52 -18.87 3.19
C SER A 82 3.74 -18.20 2.06
N LYS A 83 4.13 -18.51 0.81
CA LYS A 83 3.37 -18.08 -0.38
C LYS A 83 1.93 -18.58 -0.34
N GLN A 84 1.72 -19.81 0.14
CA GLN A 84 0.38 -20.37 0.33
C GLN A 84 -0.44 -19.59 1.36
N LEU A 85 0.16 -19.26 2.52
CA LEU A 85 -0.54 -18.49 3.57
C LEU A 85 -0.98 -17.12 3.05
N LEU A 86 -0.12 -16.45 2.27
CA LEU A 86 -0.49 -15.19 1.63
C LEU A 86 -1.64 -15.38 0.64
N ARG A 87 -1.58 -16.38 -0.23
CA ARG A 87 -2.65 -16.69 -1.18
C ARG A 87 -4.00 -16.86 -0.49
N GLU A 88 -4.03 -17.62 0.62
CA GLU A 88 -5.24 -17.86 1.41
C GLU A 88 -5.77 -16.58 2.07
N SER A 89 -4.87 -15.68 2.50
CA SER A 89 -5.24 -14.43 3.17
C SER A 89 -5.76 -13.33 2.23
N LEU A 90 -5.41 -13.37 0.93
CA LEU A 90 -5.59 -12.23 0.02
C LEU A 90 -6.97 -12.15 -0.65
N SER A 91 -7.85 -13.14 -0.47
CA SER A 91 -9.17 -13.22 -1.11
C SER A 91 -9.11 -12.96 -2.62
N LEU A 92 -8.21 -13.68 -3.31
CA LEU A 92 -7.94 -13.51 -4.74
C LEU A 92 -9.07 -14.12 -5.61
N SER A 93 -9.33 -13.50 -6.76
CA SER A 93 -10.10 -14.17 -7.83
C SER A 93 -9.29 -15.32 -8.45
N ASP A 94 -9.95 -16.22 -9.19
CA ASP A 94 -9.26 -17.34 -9.86
C ASP A 94 -8.14 -16.87 -10.80
N GLU A 95 -8.40 -15.79 -11.55
CA GLU A 95 -7.40 -15.17 -12.42
C GLU A 95 -6.20 -14.62 -11.62
N GLN A 96 -6.47 -13.84 -10.57
CA GLN A 96 -5.41 -13.29 -9.71
C GLN A 96 -4.60 -14.39 -9.03
N ALA A 97 -5.25 -15.49 -8.65
CA ALA A 97 -4.63 -16.68 -8.10
C ALA A 97 -3.62 -17.31 -9.08
N LEU A 98 -3.97 -17.43 -10.36
CA LEU A 98 -3.06 -17.95 -11.40
C LEU A 98 -1.82 -17.05 -11.55
N PHE A 99 -2.03 -15.74 -11.61
CA PHE A 99 -0.93 -14.76 -11.69
C PHE A 99 -0.05 -14.76 -10.44
N PHE A 100 -0.67 -14.89 -9.26
CA PHE A 100 0.05 -15.01 -8.00
C PHE A 100 0.94 -16.25 -7.98
N ASP A 101 0.46 -17.39 -8.47
CA ASP A 101 1.22 -18.64 -8.47
C ASP A 101 2.38 -18.62 -9.47
N CYS A 102 2.16 -18.15 -10.71
CA CYS A 102 3.18 -18.19 -11.77
C CYS A 102 4.27 -17.14 -11.65
N CYS A 103 3.88 -15.95 -11.17
CA CYS A 103 4.57 -14.73 -11.57
C CYS A 103 4.89 -13.80 -10.41
N VAL A 104 4.44 -14.14 -9.19
CA VAL A 104 4.81 -13.45 -7.95
C VAL A 104 5.92 -14.20 -7.23
N GLU A 105 7.01 -13.51 -6.94
CA GLU A 105 8.09 -13.94 -6.05
C GLU A 105 7.97 -13.26 -4.69
N ILE A 106 8.41 -13.95 -3.64
CA ILE A 106 8.31 -13.48 -2.26
C ILE A 106 9.67 -13.43 -1.62
N GLU A 107 9.99 -12.30 -1.00
CA GLU A 107 11.26 -12.04 -0.36
C GLU A 107 11.03 -11.74 1.14
N PHE A 108 11.81 -12.42 2.00
CA PHE A 108 11.54 -12.54 3.44
C PHE A 108 12.59 -11.85 4.33
N THR A 109 13.69 -11.36 3.76
CA THR A 109 14.87 -10.89 4.51
C THR A 109 14.91 -9.37 4.69
N ALA A 110 14.18 -8.60 3.88
CA ALA A 110 14.12 -7.16 4.05
C ALA A 110 13.35 -6.77 5.33
N ILE A 111 14.02 -6.02 6.21
CA ILE A 111 13.45 -5.52 7.48
C ILE A 111 13.33 -3.99 7.54
N ASP A 112 13.90 -3.30 6.55
CA ASP A 112 13.92 -1.84 6.47
C ASP A 112 13.87 -1.38 4.99
N THR A 113 13.71 -0.08 4.78
CA THR A 113 13.64 0.53 3.45
C THR A 113 14.87 0.20 2.60
N ASN A 114 16.07 0.22 3.20
CA ASN A 114 17.31 -0.10 2.50
C ASN A 114 17.39 -1.58 2.08
N GLY A 115 16.92 -2.47 2.94
CA GLY A 115 16.83 -3.91 2.68
C GLY A 115 15.86 -4.22 1.56
N ASN A 116 14.70 -3.56 1.51
CA ASN A 116 13.75 -3.67 0.41
C ASN A 116 14.39 -3.24 -0.91
N ALA A 117 15.13 -2.13 -0.93
CA ALA A 117 15.83 -1.68 -2.14
C ALA A 117 16.90 -2.69 -2.61
N ARG A 118 17.70 -3.26 -1.69
CA ARG A 118 18.69 -4.29 -2.02
C ARG A 118 18.04 -5.60 -2.49
N ALA A 119 16.90 -5.98 -1.94
CA ALA A 119 16.12 -7.13 -2.40
C ALA A 119 15.63 -6.92 -3.83
N THR A 120 15.05 -5.75 -4.12
CA THR A 120 14.61 -5.37 -5.47
C THR A 120 15.75 -5.42 -6.48
N ILE A 121 16.92 -4.87 -6.17
CA ILE A 121 18.08 -4.89 -7.07
C ILE A 121 18.49 -6.34 -7.40
N ARG A 122 18.59 -7.19 -6.37
CA ARG A 122 18.93 -8.61 -6.55
C ARG A 122 17.90 -9.36 -7.38
N TRP A 123 16.61 -9.07 -7.17
CA TRP A 123 15.54 -9.66 -7.95
C TRP A 123 15.56 -9.20 -9.41
N MET A 124 15.76 -7.91 -9.67
CA MET A 124 15.87 -7.36 -11.02
C MET A 124 16.98 -8.02 -11.84
N GLN A 125 18.09 -8.38 -11.21
CA GLN A 125 19.20 -9.09 -11.87
C GLN A 125 18.82 -10.48 -12.38
N ASN A 126 17.72 -11.07 -11.87
CA ASN A 126 17.27 -12.42 -12.22
C ASN A 126 16.11 -12.43 -13.24
N ILE A 127 15.47 -11.27 -13.50
CA ILE A 127 14.28 -11.18 -14.36
C ILE A 127 14.51 -10.40 -15.67
N ILE A 128 15.68 -9.78 -15.83
CA ILE A 128 16.10 -9.05 -17.04
C ILE A 128 16.97 -9.97 -17.90
#